data_AF-A0A813K4N1-F1
#
_entry.id   AF-A0A813K4N1-F1
#
_cell.length_a   1.000
_cell.length_b   1.000
_cell.length_c   1.000
_cell.angle_alpha   90.00
_cell.angle_beta   90.00
_cell.angle_gamma   90.00
#
_symmetry.space_group_name_H-M   'P 1'
#
loop_
_entity.id
_entity.type
_entity.pdbx_description
1 polymer ?
#
loop_
_entity_poly.entity_id
_entity_poly.type
_entity_poly.pdbx_seq_one_letter_code
_entity_poly.pdbx_strand_id
1 'polypeptide(L)'
;MSLERERLVLEQLVSKGVASNSSNHNNNNNNNNNNNNNNNNNTTNNNNNEPPQLLQDERGDIAAAGAADVEGGPAAADAQELTCRPDARAPPPRTPEEWVLEGLRQKDVGTKLYQEGKFEEAVDAWCMSRGSYKHILQREMFKDDGQREQEVREMLLSIHLNLAQGSLKNNEFFQATEHCGRALEIDPKSTKALYRKALGQNMGSLFDEAKQTLRELFSVEPENAVAKQMLLEIDRNAQLALKSGKKAAKRMVTGMERDPRSLLSDEITGWRWFMSCVWCQKRWKSE
;
A
#
# COMPACT_ATOMS: atom_id res chain seq x y z
N MET A 1 -4.22 -22.76 18.86
CA MET A 1 -5.61 -22.54 19.32
C MET A 1 -6.45 -21.66 18.38
N SER A 2 -5.88 -20.73 17.58
CA SER A 2 -6.67 -19.89 16.62
C SER A 2 -7.14 -20.66 15.39
N LEU A 3 -6.24 -21.42 14.74
CA LEU A 3 -6.55 -22.17 13.51
C LEU A 3 -7.57 -23.30 13.72
N GLU A 4 -7.56 -23.95 14.88
CA GLU A 4 -8.54 -24.99 15.25
C GLU A 4 -9.95 -24.41 15.43
N ARG A 5 -10.06 -23.19 15.98
CA ARG A 5 -11.33 -22.48 16.14
C ARG A 5 -11.87 -21.98 14.79
N GLU A 6 -10.99 -21.43 13.95
CA GLU A 6 -11.33 -21.03 12.57
C GLU A 6 -11.80 -22.24 11.74
N ARG A 7 -11.15 -23.40 11.90
CA ARG A 7 -11.56 -24.67 11.27
C ARG A 7 -12.90 -25.19 11.78
N LEU A 8 -13.17 -25.10 13.08
CA LEU A 8 -14.44 -25.51 13.68
C LEU A 8 -15.63 -24.63 13.24
N VAL A 9 -15.40 -23.32 13.09
CA VAL A 9 -16.39 -22.40 12.52
C VAL A 9 -16.68 -22.75 11.06
N LEU A 10 -15.65 -23.06 10.27
CA LEU A 10 -15.81 -23.54 8.88
C LEU A 10 -16.57 -24.88 8.82
N GLU A 11 -16.25 -25.85 9.68
CA GLU A 11 -16.97 -27.14 9.73
C GLU A 11 -18.44 -26.96 10.17
N GLN A 12 -18.74 -26.05 11.11
CA GLN A 12 -20.13 -25.75 11.50
C GLN A 12 -20.92 -25.03 10.40
N LEU A 13 -20.27 -24.21 9.57
CA LEU A 13 -20.92 -23.52 8.45
C LEU A 13 -21.13 -24.44 7.25
N VAL A 14 -20.17 -25.32 6.97
CA VAL A 14 -20.26 -26.34 5.92
C VAL A 14 -21.30 -27.41 6.28
N SER A 15 -21.37 -27.85 7.55
CA SER A 15 -22.34 -28.85 8.00
C SER A 15 -23.80 -28.38 7.93
N LYS A 16 -24.05 -27.07 7.95
CA LYS A 16 -25.40 -26.50 7.75
C LYS A 16 -25.77 -26.29 6.27
N GLY A 17 -24.79 -26.32 5.36
CA GLY A 17 -24.98 -26.07 3.93
C GLY A 17 -24.84 -27.29 3.02
N VAL A 18 -24.39 -28.45 3.52
CA VAL A 18 -23.99 -29.59 2.67
C VAL A 18 -24.62 -30.89 3.17
N ALA A 19 -25.95 -31.01 3.00
CA ALA A 19 -26.62 -32.31 2.88
C ALA A 19 -26.53 -32.87 1.44
N SER A 20 -25.45 -32.56 0.72
CA SER A 20 -25.25 -32.98 -0.67
C SER A 20 -23.76 -33.06 -1.00
N ASN A 21 -23.31 -34.29 -1.27
CA ASN A 21 -22.00 -34.69 -1.80
C ASN A 21 -20.83 -34.93 -0.83
N SER A 22 -20.65 -36.23 -0.61
CA SER A 22 -19.52 -36.94 -0.05
C SER A 22 -18.31 -37.01 -1.00
N SER A 23 -17.15 -37.27 -0.38
CA SER A 23 -15.88 -37.76 -0.93
C SER A 23 -14.97 -36.68 -1.56
N ASN A 24 -13.67 -36.59 -1.27
CA ASN A 24 -12.73 -37.58 -0.77
C ASN A 24 -11.54 -36.90 -0.08
N HIS A 25 -11.03 -37.50 0.99
CA HIS A 25 -9.79 -37.14 1.66
C HIS A 25 -8.58 -37.48 0.77
N ASN A 26 -7.54 -36.64 0.79
CA ASN A 26 -6.19 -37.17 1.02
C ASN A 26 -5.22 -36.12 1.57
N ASN A 27 -4.59 -36.50 2.67
CA ASN A 27 -3.50 -35.82 3.36
C ASN A 27 -2.25 -35.73 2.48
N ASN A 28 -1.50 -34.63 2.59
CA ASN A 28 -0.08 -34.79 2.89
C ASN A 28 0.51 -33.60 3.64
N ASN A 29 1.13 -33.96 4.75
CA ASN A 29 1.86 -33.14 5.70
C ASN A 29 3.31 -33.05 5.22
N ASN A 30 3.93 -31.87 5.19
CA ASN A 30 5.36 -31.81 5.51
C ASN A 30 5.82 -30.41 5.92
N ASN A 31 6.35 -30.37 7.15
CA ASN A 31 7.22 -29.34 7.69
C ASN A 31 8.43 -29.11 6.76
N ASN A 32 8.85 -27.84 6.62
CA ASN A 32 10.24 -27.52 6.95
C ASN A 32 10.46 -26.02 7.20
N ASN A 33 10.98 -25.74 8.39
CA ASN A 33 11.78 -24.57 8.73
C ASN A 33 12.97 -24.48 7.77
N ASN A 34 13.27 -23.30 7.24
CA ASN A 34 14.63 -22.78 7.39
C ASN A 34 14.72 -21.27 7.16
N ASN A 35 15.38 -20.61 8.11
CA ASN A 35 16.06 -19.33 7.96
C ASN A 35 16.94 -19.33 6.71
N ASN A 36 16.93 -18.23 5.94
CA ASN A 36 18.21 -17.59 5.68
C ASN A 36 18.07 -16.10 5.39
N ASN A 37 18.87 -15.37 6.16
CA ASN A 37 19.20 -13.97 6.05
C ASN A 37 20.28 -13.84 4.98
N ASN A 38 20.11 -13.02 3.94
CA ASN A 38 21.28 -12.33 3.39
C ASN A 38 20.93 -11.07 2.60
N ASN A 39 21.66 -10.02 2.96
CA ASN A 39 21.81 -8.72 2.33
C ASN A 39 22.28 -8.86 0.87
N ASN A 40 21.83 -7.97 -0.02
CA ASN A 40 22.76 -7.05 -0.66
C ASN A 40 22.08 -5.88 -1.38
N ASN A 41 22.60 -4.70 -1.09
CA ASN A 41 22.38 -3.44 -1.76
C ASN A 41 22.84 -3.50 -3.22
N ASN A 42 22.09 -2.87 -4.13
CA ASN A 42 22.75 -2.09 -5.17
C ASN A 42 21.96 -0.81 -5.48
N THR A 43 22.66 0.31 -5.30
CA THR A 43 22.21 1.67 -5.59
C THR A 43 22.78 2.04 -6.95
N THR A 44 21.92 2.26 -7.94
CA THR A 44 22.28 3.08 -9.10
C THR A 44 21.14 4.05 -9.40
N ASN A 45 21.41 5.31 -9.08
CA ASN A 45 20.75 6.51 -9.59
C ASN A 45 20.64 6.47 -11.11
N ASN A 46 19.47 6.86 -11.64
CA ASN A 46 19.39 7.76 -12.79
C ASN A 46 18.00 8.41 -12.87
N ASN A 47 17.96 9.71 -12.56
CA ASN A 47 16.88 10.61 -12.96
C ASN A 47 17.11 11.01 -14.42
N ASN A 48 16.03 11.08 -15.22
CA ASN A 48 15.73 12.17 -16.15
C ASN A 48 14.31 11.97 -16.75
N ASN A 49 13.43 12.94 -16.45
CA ASN A 49 12.21 13.32 -17.18
C ASN A 49 12.59 13.72 -18.64
N GLU A 50 11.80 13.70 -19.71
CA GLU A 50 10.36 13.87 -20.02
C GLU A 50 10.11 13.35 -21.47
N PRO A 51 8.86 13.27 -21.99
CA PRO A 51 8.46 12.45 -23.15
C PRO A 51 8.40 13.23 -24.48
N PRO A 52 8.29 12.52 -25.64
CA PRO A 52 7.77 13.15 -26.85
C PRO A 52 6.51 12.49 -27.44
N GLN A 53 5.76 13.37 -28.12
CA GLN A 53 4.42 13.27 -28.66
C GLN A 53 4.29 12.49 -29.97
N LEU A 54 3.04 12.11 -30.26
CA LEU A 54 2.48 11.70 -31.55
C LEU A 54 2.78 12.70 -32.69
N LEU A 55 3.07 12.20 -33.90
CA LEU A 55 2.60 12.79 -35.17
C LEU A 55 2.78 11.80 -36.35
N GLN A 56 1.95 12.05 -37.35
CA GLN A 56 1.47 11.19 -38.45
C GLN A 56 2.35 11.21 -39.70
N ASP A 57 1.89 10.42 -40.69
CA ASP A 57 2.25 10.35 -42.12
C ASP A 57 3.51 9.51 -42.42
N GLU A 58 3.56 8.63 -43.42
CA GLU A 58 3.21 8.87 -44.82
C GLU A 58 2.64 7.65 -45.57
N ARG A 59 2.07 7.96 -46.72
CA ARG A 59 1.34 7.13 -47.68
C ARG A 59 2.29 6.44 -48.66
N GLY A 60 1.79 5.37 -49.26
CA GLY A 60 2.03 5.05 -50.67
C GLY A 60 2.66 3.68 -50.88
N ASP A 61 1.88 2.74 -51.42
CA ASP A 61 2.25 2.12 -52.69
C ASP A 61 1.07 1.41 -53.35
N ILE A 62 1.12 1.50 -54.67
CA ILE A 62 0.14 1.18 -55.70
C ILE A 62 0.45 -0.21 -56.30
N ALA A 63 -0.57 -1.01 -56.62
CA ALA A 63 -0.58 -1.87 -57.82
C ALA A 63 -1.93 -2.55 -58.01
N ALA A 64 -2.39 -2.48 -59.26
CA ALA A 64 -3.65 -2.95 -59.80
C ALA A 64 -3.60 -4.39 -60.34
N ALA A 65 -4.77 -5.05 -60.41
CA ALA A 65 -5.27 -5.98 -61.44
C ALA A 65 -6.48 -6.73 -60.85
N GLY A 66 -7.62 -6.97 -61.48
CA GLY A 66 -8.13 -6.76 -62.84
C GLY A 66 -9.63 -7.15 -62.84
N ALA A 67 -10.34 -6.70 -63.88
CA ALA A 67 -11.80 -6.69 -64.03
C ALA A 67 -12.46 -8.05 -64.33
N ALA A 68 -13.77 -8.18 -64.02
CA ALA A 68 -14.85 -8.44 -64.99
C ALA A 68 -16.21 -8.80 -64.32
N ASP A 69 -17.17 -7.89 -64.50
CA ASP A 69 -18.63 -7.95 -64.70
C ASP A 69 -19.41 -9.27 -64.57
N VAL A 70 -20.57 -9.24 -63.86
CA VAL A 70 -21.92 -9.60 -64.38
C VAL A 70 -23.00 -8.88 -63.53
N GLU A 71 -23.87 -8.11 -64.19
CA GLU A 71 -25.10 -7.53 -63.63
C GLU A 71 -26.30 -8.50 -63.60
N GLY A 72 -27.19 -8.31 -62.61
CA GLY A 72 -28.57 -8.84 -62.61
C GLY A 72 -29.28 -8.64 -61.26
N GLY A 73 -30.07 -7.55 -61.12
CA GLY A 73 -30.96 -7.33 -59.95
C GLY A 73 -32.35 -8.01 -60.12
N PRO A 74 -33.39 -7.60 -59.38
CA PRO A 74 -33.49 -7.20 -57.97
C PRO A 74 -34.50 -8.08 -57.18
N ALA A 75 -34.33 -8.26 -55.88
CA ALA A 75 -35.40 -8.79 -55.02
C ALA A 75 -35.29 -8.24 -53.60
N ALA A 76 -36.21 -7.35 -53.27
CA ALA A 76 -36.51 -6.95 -51.91
C ALA A 76 -37.19 -8.11 -51.16
N ALA A 77 -36.64 -8.51 -50.02
CA ALA A 77 -37.40 -9.05 -48.88
C ALA A 77 -36.45 -9.25 -47.68
N ASP A 78 -36.93 -8.78 -46.53
CA ASP A 78 -36.50 -9.13 -45.16
C ASP A 78 -35.12 -8.67 -44.69
N ALA A 79 -35.04 -7.37 -44.41
CA ALA A 79 -34.33 -6.92 -43.23
C ALA A 79 -35.02 -7.53 -41.99
N GLN A 80 -34.58 -8.73 -41.59
CA GLN A 80 -34.87 -9.24 -40.26
C GLN A 80 -34.19 -8.32 -39.25
N GLU A 81 -35.00 -7.39 -38.75
CA GLU A 81 -34.85 -6.69 -37.50
C GLU A 81 -34.21 -7.66 -36.49
N LEU A 82 -32.95 -7.38 -36.14
CA LEU A 82 -32.23 -8.08 -35.10
C LEU A 82 -32.94 -7.73 -33.79
N THR A 83 -34.03 -8.43 -33.50
CA THR A 83 -34.76 -8.30 -32.25
C THR A 83 -33.79 -8.74 -31.16
N CYS A 84 -33.29 -7.76 -30.41
CA CYS A 84 -32.54 -7.99 -29.19
C CYS A 84 -33.34 -8.98 -28.36
N ARG A 85 -32.75 -10.16 -28.12
CA ARG A 85 -33.34 -11.21 -27.28
C ARG A 85 -33.89 -10.57 -26.00
N PRO A 86 -35.17 -10.81 -25.64
CA PRO A 86 -35.72 -10.26 -24.41
C PRO A 86 -34.98 -10.87 -23.22
N ASP A 87 -34.41 -9.98 -22.41
CA ASP A 87 -33.86 -10.19 -21.07
C ASP A 87 -33.25 -11.55 -20.76
N ALA A 88 -31.92 -11.64 -20.93
CA ALA A 88 -31.12 -12.44 -20.01
C ALA A 88 -31.26 -11.81 -18.62
N ARG A 89 -32.31 -12.19 -17.89
CA ARG A 89 -32.59 -11.73 -16.52
C ARG A 89 -31.29 -11.81 -15.71
N ALA A 90 -30.83 -10.66 -15.23
CA ALA A 90 -29.61 -10.56 -14.45
C ALA A 90 -29.63 -11.63 -13.34
N PRO A 91 -28.49 -12.30 -13.07
CA PRO A 91 -28.44 -13.28 -11.99
C PRO A 91 -28.95 -12.63 -10.70
N PRO A 92 -29.67 -13.40 -9.84
CA PRO A 92 -30.21 -12.85 -8.61
C PRO A 92 -29.10 -12.20 -7.78
N PRO A 93 -29.42 -11.12 -7.03
CA PRO A 93 -28.44 -10.46 -6.19
C PRO A 93 -27.88 -11.48 -5.20
N ARG A 94 -26.55 -11.49 -5.10
CA ARG A 94 -25.80 -12.42 -4.25
C ARG A 94 -26.22 -12.28 -2.77
N THR A 95 -26.42 -13.41 -2.11
CA THR A 95 -26.76 -13.49 -0.67
C THR A 95 -25.57 -13.08 0.22
N PRO A 96 -25.81 -12.63 1.47
CA PRO A 96 -24.74 -12.31 2.41
C PRO A 96 -23.77 -13.48 2.62
N GLU A 97 -24.28 -14.71 2.69
CA GLU A 97 -23.49 -15.93 2.88
C GLU A 97 -22.57 -16.21 1.68
N GLU A 98 -23.05 -16.00 0.47
CA GLU A 98 -22.24 -16.13 -0.75
C GLU A 98 -21.14 -15.05 -0.86
N TRP A 99 -21.37 -13.85 -0.29
CA TRP A 99 -20.32 -12.82 -0.17
C TRP A 99 -19.24 -13.24 0.82
N VAL A 100 -19.64 -13.80 1.98
CA VAL A 100 -18.69 -14.33 2.98
C VAL A 100 -17.87 -15.45 2.36
N LEU A 101 -18.51 -16.40 1.67
CA LEU A 101 -17.84 -17.54 1.05
C LEU A 101 -16.82 -17.12 -0.02
N GLU A 102 -17.18 -16.17 -0.89
CA GLU A 102 -16.23 -15.66 -1.88
C GLU A 102 -15.08 -14.89 -1.24
N GLY A 103 -15.37 -14.09 -0.22
CA GLY A 103 -14.34 -13.43 0.57
C GLY A 103 -13.35 -14.43 1.17
N LEU A 104 -13.83 -15.54 1.74
CA LEU A 104 -12.99 -16.63 2.26
C LEU A 104 -12.16 -17.28 1.16
N ARG A 105 -12.78 -17.62 0.03
CA ARG A 105 -12.08 -18.22 -1.11
C ARG A 105 -10.90 -17.35 -1.57
N GLN A 106 -11.12 -16.05 -1.69
CA GLN A 106 -10.09 -15.08 -2.09
C GLN A 106 -9.00 -14.93 -1.02
N LYS A 107 -9.35 -14.97 0.27
CA LYS A 107 -8.38 -14.97 1.38
C LYS A 107 -7.45 -16.18 1.31
N ASP A 108 -8.00 -17.36 1.03
CA ASP A 108 -7.24 -18.60 0.93
C ASP A 108 -6.35 -18.62 -0.31
N VAL A 109 -6.84 -18.14 -1.46
CA VAL A 109 -6.03 -17.94 -2.67
C VAL A 109 -4.84 -17.02 -2.37
N GLY A 110 -5.07 -15.87 -1.75
CA GLY A 110 -3.97 -14.96 -1.39
C GLY A 110 -2.98 -15.59 -0.41
N THR A 111 -3.45 -16.43 0.52
CA THR A 111 -2.56 -17.14 1.46
C THR A 111 -1.66 -18.16 0.75
N LYS A 112 -2.18 -18.88 -0.24
CA LYS A 112 -1.39 -19.81 -1.07
C LYS A 112 -0.35 -19.06 -1.90
N LEU A 113 -0.76 -18.00 -2.60
CA LEU A 113 0.15 -17.16 -3.40
C LEU A 113 1.26 -16.54 -2.54
N TYR A 114 0.93 -16.12 -1.32
CA TYR A 114 1.91 -15.61 -0.37
C TYR A 114 2.95 -16.67 0.03
N GLN A 115 2.52 -17.91 0.26
CA GLN A 115 3.43 -19.03 0.56
C GLN A 115 4.32 -19.38 -0.64
N GLU A 116 3.83 -19.21 -1.86
CA GLU A 116 4.60 -19.36 -3.10
C GLU A 116 5.58 -18.19 -3.35
N GLY A 117 5.53 -17.13 -2.54
CA GLY A 117 6.37 -15.93 -2.67
C GLY A 117 5.86 -14.90 -3.68
N LYS A 118 4.66 -15.10 -4.24
CA LYS A 118 4.02 -14.17 -5.19
C LYS A 118 3.23 -13.11 -4.43
N PHE A 119 3.95 -12.14 -3.88
CA PHE A 119 3.39 -11.17 -2.94
C PHE A 119 2.40 -10.18 -3.57
N GLU A 120 2.62 -9.76 -4.82
CA GLU A 120 1.72 -8.86 -5.56
C GLU A 120 0.36 -9.53 -5.83
N GLU A 121 0.38 -10.73 -6.42
CA GLU A 121 -0.84 -11.52 -6.68
C GLU A 121 -1.59 -11.87 -5.38
N ALA A 122 -0.85 -12.12 -4.30
CA ALA A 122 -1.45 -12.34 -2.98
C ALA A 122 -2.18 -11.09 -2.46
N VAL A 123 -1.60 -9.90 -2.63
CA VAL A 123 -2.22 -8.62 -2.28
C VAL A 123 -3.49 -8.39 -3.10
N ASP A 124 -3.47 -8.69 -4.40
CA ASP A 124 -4.66 -8.58 -5.26
C ASP A 124 -5.81 -9.47 -4.79
N ALA A 125 -5.52 -10.75 -4.51
CA ALA A 125 -6.52 -11.68 -3.98
C ALA A 125 -7.08 -11.22 -2.63
N TRP A 126 -6.23 -10.72 -1.72
CA TRP A 126 -6.69 -10.15 -0.45
C TRP A 126 -7.47 -8.84 -0.63
N CYS A 127 -7.18 -8.04 -1.65
CA CYS A 127 -7.96 -6.86 -2.00
C CYS A 127 -9.37 -7.23 -2.47
N MET A 128 -9.52 -8.29 -3.26
CA MET A 128 -10.84 -8.84 -3.64
C MET A 128 -11.60 -9.36 -2.42
N SER A 129 -10.90 -10.07 -1.52
CA SER A 129 -11.47 -10.54 -0.24
C SER A 129 -11.98 -9.37 0.59
N ARG A 130 -11.13 -8.36 0.83
CA ARG A 130 -11.49 -7.11 1.54
C ARG A 130 -12.73 -6.45 0.92
N GLY A 131 -12.80 -6.38 -0.41
CA GLY A 131 -13.94 -5.82 -1.13
C GLY A 131 -15.27 -6.49 -0.77
N SER A 132 -15.26 -7.82 -0.69
CA SER A 132 -16.45 -8.62 -0.32
C SER A 132 -16.90 -8.31 1.12
N TYR A 133 -15.98 -8.38 2.09
CA TYR A 133 -16.30 -8.10 3.50
C TYR A 133 -16.71 -6.64 3.74
N LYS A 134 -16.06 -5.70 3.07
CA LYS A 134 -16.43 -4.28 3.13
C LYS A 134 -17.83 -4.06 2.56
N HIS A 135 -18.19 -4.74 1.47
CA HIS A 135 -19.54 -4.65 0.90
C HIS A 135 -20.61 -5.12 1.88
N ILE A 136 -20.39 -6.23 2.57
CA ILE A 136 -21.30 -6.77 3.59
C ILE A 136 -21.57 -5.74 4.68
N LEU A 137 -20.51 -5.12 5.23
CA LEU A 137 -20.63 -4.13 6.29
C LEU A 137 -21.30 -2.83 5.80
N GLN A 138 -20.95 -2.36 4.60
CA GLN A 138 -21.53 -1.13 4.04
C GLN A 138 -23.01 -1.26 3.67
N ARG A 139 -23.46 -2.48 3.33
CA ARG A 139 -24.86 -2.79 3.03
C ARG A 139 -25.64 -3.22 4.28
N GLU A 140 -24.99 -3.25 5.44
CA GLU A 140 -25.59 -3.64 6.73
C GLU A 140 -26.31 -4.99 6.64
N MET A 141 -25.73 -5.94 5.90
CA MET A 141 -26.41 -7.19 5.53
C MET A 141 -26.67 -8.12 6.73
N PHE A 142 -25.94 -7.93 7.83
CA PHE A 142 -26.07 -8.70 9.08
C PHE A 142 -26.51 -7.83 10.28
N LYS A 143 -27.16 -6.69 10.05
CA LYS A 143 -27.59 -5.77 11.13
C LYS A 143 -28.44 -6.42 12.23
N ASP A 144 -29.21 -7.46 11.87
CA ASP A 144 -30.09 -8.19 12.79
C ASP A 144 -29.34 -9.30 13.56
N ASP A 145 -28.14 -9.66 13.11
CA ASP A 145 -27.29 -10.70 13.69
C ASP A 145 -25.91 -10.11 14.06
N GLY A 146 -25.84 -9.52 15.26
CA GLY A 146 -24.62 -8.89 15.76
C GLY A 146 -23.44 -9.87 15.90
N GLN A 147 -23.68 -11.17 16.08
CA GLN A 147 -22.59 -12.15 16.10
C GLN A 147 -21.98 -12.29 14.71
N ARG A 148 -22.81 -12.42 13.67
CA ARG A 148 -22.35 -12.50 12.28
C ARG A 148 -21.63 -11.24 11.83
N GLU A 149 -22.14 -10.07 12.20
CA GLU A 149 -21.45 -8.81 11.91
C GLU A 149 -20.06 -8.77 12.55
N GLN A 150 -19.93 -9.24 13.79
CA GLN A 150 -18.64 -9.31 14.48
C GLN A 150 -17.69 -10.31 13.81
N GLU A 151 -18.17 -11.48 13.39
CA GLU A 151 -17.38 -12.47 12.61
C GLU A 151 -16.84 -11.83 11.31
N VAL A 152 -17.65 -11.05 10.60
CA VAL A 152 -17.26 -10.32 9.39
C VAL A 152 -16.19 -9.26 9.68
N ARG A 153 -16.29 -8.54 10.81
CA ARG A 153 -15.28 -7.57 11.25
C ARG A 153 -13.95 -8.23 11.62
N GLU A 154 -13.99 -9.35 12.34
CA GLU A 154 -12.79 -10.12 12.70
C GLU A 154 -12.08 -10.68 11.46
N MET A 155 -12.85 -11.15 10.48
CA MET A 155 -12.33 -11.56 9.19
C MET A 155 -11.69 -10.39 8.43
N LEU A 156 -12.35 -9.22 8.42
CA LEU A 156 -11.81 -8.01 7.81
C LEU A 156 -10.50 -7.55 8.48
N LEU A 157 -10.40 -7.65 9.81
CA LEU A 157 -9.16 -7.41 10.56
C LEU A 157 -8.04 -8.34 10.08
N SER A 158 -8.32 -9.65 9.98
CA SER A 158 -7.34 -10.63 9.46
C SER A 158 -6.88 -10.29 8.04
N ILE A 159 -7.79 -9.85 7.17
CA ILE A 159 -7.48 -9.49 5.78
C ILE A 159 -6.60 -8.23 5.75
N HIS A 160 -6.90 -7.20 6.53
CA HIS A 160 -6.07 -6.00 6.62
C HIS A 160 -4.66 -6.30 7.14
N LEU A 161 -4.54 -7.18 8.14
CA LEU A 161 -3.25 -7.64 8.63
C LEU A 161 -2.44 -8.34 7.53
N ASN A 162 -3.07 -9.18 6.72
CA ASN A 162 -2.42 -9.86 5.60
C ASN A 162 -2.00 -8.89 4.50
N LEU A 163 -2.89 -7.98 4.11
CA LEU A 163 -2.58 -6.90 3.15
C LEU A 163 -1.37 -6.08 3.62
N ALA A 164 -1.34 -5.65 4.89
CA ALA A 164 -0.19 -4.93 5.43
C ALA A 164 1.10 -5.74 5.33
N GLN A 165 1.04 -7.04 5.61
CA GLN A 165 2.19 -7.94 5.49
C GLN A 165 2.67 -8.10 4.04
N GLY A 166 1.74 -8.18 3.08
CA GLY A 166 2.03 -8.23 1.65
C GLY A 166 2.65 -6.94 1.14
N SER A 167 2.05 -5.79 1.45
CA SER A 167 2.58 -4.47 1.09
C SER A 167 3.97 -4.21 1.68
N LEU A 168 4.25 -4.67 2.92
CA LEU A 168 5.60 -4.62 3.48
C LEU A 168 6.61 -5.45 2.68
N LYS A 169 6.20 -6.59 2.11
CA LYS A 169 7.06 -7.42 1.23
C LYS A 169 7.28 -6.78 -0.13
N ASN A 170 6.30 -6.03 -0.64
CA ASN A 170 6.39 -5.27 -1.88
C ASN A 170 7.11 -3.92 -1.74
N ASN A 171 7.61 -3.57 -0.54
CA ASN A 171 8.18 -2.25 -0.21
C ASN A 171 7.19 -1.07 -0.34
N GLU A 172 5.89 -1.36 -0.29
CA GLU A 172 4.82 -0.36 -0.33
C GLU A 172 4.49 0.13 1.09
N PHE A 173 5.43 0.85 1.70
CA PHE A 173 5.36 1.20 3.13
C PHE A 173 4.13 2.04 3.49
N PHE A 174 3.75 3.00 2.64
CA PHE A 174 2.57 3.83 2.87
C PHE A 174 1.28 2.99 2.89
N GLN A 175 1.09 2.11 1.91
CA GLN A 175 -0.08 1.23 1.84
C GLN A 175 -0.13 0.28 3.03
N ALA A 176 1.02 -0.24 3.46
CA ALA A 176 1.11 -1.07 4.65
C ALA A 176 0.64 -0.33 5.92
N THR A 177 1.04 0.93 6.08
CA THR A 177 0.61 1.75 7.23
C THR A 177 -0.89 2.05 7.22
N GLU A 178 -1.46 2.30 6.04
CA GLU A 178 -2.90 2.51 5.88
C GLU A 178 -3.70 1.26 6.25
N HIS A 179 -3.27 0.08 5.77
CA HIS A 179 -3.92 -1.19 6.13
C HIS A 179 -3.81 -1.50 7.62
N CYS A 180 -2.69 -1.19 8.26
CA CYS A 180 -2.57 -1.30 9.71
C CYS A 180 -3.49 -0.31 10.43
N GLY A 181 -3.63 0.92 9.92
CA GLY A 181 -4.59 1.90 10.45
C GLY A 181 -6.02 1.35 10.44
N ARG A 182 -6.46 0.78 9.31
CA ARG A 182 -7.77 0.12 9.19
C ARG A 182 -7.94 -1.08 10.12
N ALA A 183 -6.88 -1.86 10.34
CA ALA A 183 -6.90 -2.93 11.33
C ALA A 183 -7.10 -2.38 12.76
N LEU A 184 -6.45 -1.27 13.10
CA LEU A 184 -6.56 -0.63 14.42
C LEU A 184 -7.90 0.07 14.65
N GLU A 185 -8.60 0.49 13.60
CA GLU A 185 -10.00 0.94 13.68
C GLU A 185 -10.93 -0.19 14.18
N ILE A 186 -10.60 -1.45 13.86
CA ILE A 186 -11.38 -2.64 14.28
C ILE A 186 -10.91 -3.15 15.64
N ASP A 187 -9.60 -3.34 15.81
CA ASP A 187 -8.97 -3.76 17.07
C ASP A 187 -7.82 -2.81 17.44
N PRO A 188 -8.08 -1.79 18.29
CA PRO A 188 -7.07 -0.82 18.72
C PRO A 188 -5.90 -1.44 19.49
N LYS A 189 -6.07 -2.65 20.05
CA LYS A 189 -5.04 -3.33 20.86
C LYS A 189 -4.30 -4.41 20.07
N SER A 190 -4.47 -4.45 18.74
CA SER A 190 -3.83 -5.45 17.90
C SER A 190 -2.31 -5.26 17.85
N THR A 191 -1.58 -6.11 18.57
CA THR A 191 -0.10 -6.04 18.66
C THR A 191 0.55 -6.26 17.30
N LYS A 192 -0.02 -7.13 16.46
CA LYS A 192 0.42 -7.36 15.08
C LYS A 192 0.26 -6.12 14.20
N ALA A 193 -0.86 -5.41 14.31
CA ALA A 193 -1.10 -4.20 13.52
C ALA A 193 -0.16 -3.06 13.96
N LEU A 194 -0.03 -2.83 15.27
CA LEU A 194 0.88 -1.82 15.81
C LEU A 194 2.34 -2.09 15.41
N TYR A 195 2.80 -3.33 15.53
CA TYR A 195 4.16 -3.71 15.14
C TYR A 195 4.41 -3.53 13.64
N ARG A 196 3.50 -4.01 12.78
CA ARG A 196 3.63 -3.85 11.31
C ARG A 196 3.55 -2.39 10.87
N LYS A 197 2.73 -1.58 11.53
CA LYS A 197 2.64 -0.13 11.30
C LYS A 197 3.97 0.56 11.63
N ALA A 198 4.53 0.29 12.80
CA ALA A 198 5.83 0.83 13.20
C ALA A 198 6.95 0.40 12.24
N LEU A 199 6.92 -0.85 11.78
CA LEU A 199 7.87 -1.36 10.78
C LEU A 199 7.74 -0.60 9.45
N GLY A 200 6.52 -0.43 8.94
CA GLY A 200 6.28 0.34 7.72
C GLY A 200 6.73 1.80 7.85
N GLN A 201 6.43 2.45 8.97
CA GLN A 201 6.88 3.81 9.26
C GLN A 201 8.41 3.92 9.33
N ASN A 202 9.10 2.97 9.97
CA ASN A 202 10.56 2.94 10.01
C ASN A 202 11.16 2.82 8.61
N MET A 203 10.65 1.88 7.80
CA MET A 203 11.12 1.69 6.42
C MET A 203 10.79 2.89 5.53
N GLY A 204 9.68 3.58 5.79
CA GLY A 204 9.30 4.85 5.16
C GLY A 204 10.04 6.08 5.68
N SER A 205 11.05 5.93 6.56
CA SER A 205 11.78 7.02 7.20
C SER A 205 10.92 7.99 8.05
N LEU A 206 9.75 7.55 8.49
CA LEU A 206 8.84 8.25 9.40
C LEU A 206 9.16 7.86 10.85
N PHE A 207 10.34 8.26 11.32
CA PHE A 207 10.93 7.74 12.55
C PHE A 207 10.19 8.20 13.82
N ASP A 208 9.67 9.42 13.85
CA ASP A 208 8.99 9.96 15.03
C ASP A 208 7.61 9.31 15.21
N GLU A 209 6.89 9.11 14.10
CA GLU A 209 5.62 8.38 14.06
C GLU A 209 5.82 6.90 14.42
N ALA A 210 6.89 6.27 13.94
CA ALA A 210 7.23 4.89 14.29
C ALA A 210 7.45 4.73 15.80
N LYS A 211 8.14 5.67 16.45
CA LYS A 211 8.32 5.67 17.91
C LYS A 211 7.01 5.85 18.65
N GLN A 212 6.12 6.71 18.16
CA GLN A 212 4.80 6.88 18.77
C GLN A 212 3.98 5.58 18.69
N THR A 213 3.94 4.94 17.53
CA THR A 213 3.26 3.64 17.36
C THR A 213 3.86 2.57 18.28
N LEU A 214 5.18 2.55 18.48
CA LEU A 214 5.81 1.62 19.43
C LEU A 214 5.46 1.93 20.89
N ARG A 215 5.29 3.21 21.28
CA ARG A 215 4.80 3.55 22.63
C ARG A 215 3.40 2.98 22.87
N GLU A 216 2.52 3.06 21.86
CA GLU A 216 1.20 2.43 21.91
C GLU A 216 1.34 0.91 22.06
N LEU A 217 2.25 0.27 21.31
CA LEU A 217 2.53 -1.17 21.43
C LEU A 217 3.02 -1.54 22.84
N PHE A 218 3.92 -0.76 23.44
CA PHE A 218 4.39 -1.00 24.81
C PHE A 218 3.30 -0.80 25.87
N SER A 219 2.27 0.00 25.59
CA SER A 219 1.11 0.12 26.49
C SER A 219 0.26 -1.15 26.53
N VAL A 220 0.28 -1.95 25.46
CA VAL A 220 -0.42 -3.24 25.36
C VAL A 220 0.48 -4.38 25.82
N GLU A 221 1.73 -4.44 25.35
CA GLU A 221 2.72 -5.45 25.68
C GLU A 221 4.06 -4.80 26.09
N PRO A 222 4.25 -4.47 27.40
CA PRO A 222 5.46 -3.81 27.88
C PRO A 222 6.75 -4.63 27.69
N GLU A 223 6.64 -5.96 27.75
CA GLU A 223 7.78 -6.88 27.69
C GLU A 223 8.05 -7.45 26.29
N ASN A 224 7.52 -6.84 25.24
CA ASN A 224 7.74 -7.30 23.88
C ASN A 224 9.21 -7.06 23.45
N ALA A 225 10.02 -8.11 23.43
CA ALA A 225 11.44 -8.06 23.07
C ALA A 225 11.66 -7.58 21.62
N VAL A 226 10.76 -7.96 20.70
CA VAL A 226 10.85 -7.59 19.29
C VAL A 226 10.61 -6.08 19.12
N ALA A 227 9.64 -5.52 19.84
CA ALA A 227 9.38 -4.09 19.87
C ALA A 227 10.57 -3.30 20.46
N LYS A 228 11.21 -3.81 21.53
CA LYS A 228 12.43 -3.21 22.10
C LYS A 228 13.57 -3.17 21.07
N GLN A 229 13.77 -4.25 20.33
CA GLN A 229 14.77 -4.30 19.26
C GLN A 229 14.46 -3.30 18.13
N MET A 230 13.20 -3.22 17.71
CA MET A 230 12.76 -2.29 16.66
C MET A 230 13.00 -0.82 17.05
N LEU A 231 12.81 -0.47 18.32
CA LEU A 231 13.10 0.88 18.81
C LEU A 231 14.57 1.27 18.61
N LEU A 232 15.50 0.35 18.93
CA LEU A 232 16.94 0.56 18.73
C LEU A 232 17.29 0.72 17.24
N GLU A 233 16.60 -0.02 16.38
CA GLU A 233 16.76 0.08 14.93
C GLU A 233 16.27 1.44 14.40
N ILE A 234 15.11 1.90 14.84
CA ILE A 234 14.57 3.23 14.49
C ILE A 234 15.52 4.33 14.94
N ASP A 235 16.05 4.27 16.17
CA ASP A 235 17.00 5.26 16.67
C ASP A 235 18.28 5.29 15.83
N ARG A 236 18.81 4.12 15.46
CA ARG A 236 19.97 4.01 14.57
C ARG A 236 19.66 4.63 13.20
N ASN A 237 18.54 4.29 12.58
CA ASN A 237 18.15 4.78 11.26
C ASN A 237 17.94 6.30 11.27
N ALA A 238 17.28 6.84 12.29
CA ALA A 238 17.09 8.27 12.48
C ALA A 238 18.42 9.03 12.61
N GLN A 239 19.39 8.49 13.36
CA GLN A 239 20.73 9.09 13.46
C GLN A 239 21.47 9.06 12.12
N LEU A 240 21.37 7.98 11.36
CA LEU A 240 21.98 7.87 10.04
C LEU A 240 21.38 8.89 9.07
N ALA A 241 20.05 9.00 9.03
CA ALA A 241 19.33 9.97 8.22
C ALA A 241 19.68 11.42 8.60
N LEU A 242 19.82 11.73 9.90
CA LEU A 242 20.24 13.06 10.35
C LEU A 242 21.69 13.36 9.93
N LYS A 243 22.60 12.39 10.05
CA LYS A 243 24.01 12.56 9.66
C LYS A 243 24.15 12.76 8.14
N SER A 244 23.42 11.99 7.34
CA SER A 244 23.42 12.15 5.88
C SER A 244 22.79 13.48 5.46
N GLY A 245 21.67 13.87 6.07
CA GLY A 245 21.01 15.16 5.85
C GLY A 245 21.93 16.35 6.17
N LYS A 246 22.63 16.33 7.32
CA LYS A 246 23.63 17.37 7.67
C LYS A 246 24.78 17.45 6.66
N LYS A 247 25.27 16.30 6.17
CA LYS A 247 26.33 16.27 5.15
C LYS A 247 25.85 16.85 3.82
N ALA A 248 24.63 16.50 3.40
CA ALA A 248 24.01 17.03 2.19
C ALA A 248 23.79 18.54 2.28
N ALA A 249 23.21 19.02 3.39
CA ALA A 249 23.01 20.44 3.64
C ALA A 249 24.33 21.22 3.64
N LYS A 250 25.38 20.70 4.29
CA LYS A 250 26.72 21.33 4.27
C LYS A 250 27.24 21.47 2.85
N ARG A 251 27.14 20.42 2.02
CA ARG A 251 27.59 20.46 0.61
C ARG A 251 26.83 21.50 -0.22
N MET A 252 25.51 21.58 -0.03
CA MET A 252 24.67 22.59 -0.69
C MET A 252 25.09 24.01 -0.31
N VAL A 253 25.35 24.27 0.98
CA VAL A 253 25.76 25.61 1.45
C VAL A 253 27.16 25.97 0.99
N THR A 254 28.12 25.04 1.01
CA THR A 254 29.51 25.33 0.62
C THR A 254 29.69 25.44 -0.90
N GLY A 255 28.82 24.81 -1.69
CA GLY A 255 28.85 24.87 -3.15
C GLY A 255 28.04 26.04 -3.73
N MET A 256 27.31 26.78 -2.89
CA MET A 256 26.55 27.96 -3.31
C MET A 256 27.50 29.14 -3.46
N GLU A 257 27.51 29.78 -4.64
CA GLU A 257 28.23 31.02 -4.83
C GLU A 257 27.61 32.11 -3.95
N ARG A 258 28.44 32.83 -3.17
CA ARG A 258 27.95 33.87 -2.25
C ARG A 258 27.28 34.97 -3.05
N ASP A 259 26.07 35.37 -2.66
CA ASP A 259 25.38 36.51 -3.25
C ASP A 259 26.31 37.75 -3.17
N PRO A 260 26.62 38.43 -4.29
CA PRO A 260 27.44 39.65 -4.28
C PRO A 260 26.93 40.73 -3.32
N ARG A 261 25.63 40.77 -2.99
CA ARG A 261 25.05 41.69 -1.99
C ARG A 261 25.34 41.25 -0.55
N SER A 262 25.63 39.97 -0.32
CA SER A 262 26.14 39.49 0.98
C SER A 262 27.57 39.94 1.24
N LEU A 263 28.28 40.39 0.20
CA LEU A 263 29.60 41.00 0.28
C LEU A 263 29.55 42.50 0.60
N LEU A 264 28.43 43.01 1.14
CA LEU A 264 28.35 44.35 1.74
C LEU A 264 29.25 44.42 2.98
N SER A 265 30.54 44.50 2.67
CA SER A 265 31.74 44.81 3.43
C SER A 265 31.74 44.40 4.90
N ASP A 266 32.58 43.40 5.19
CA ASP A 266 33.24 43.23 6.49
C ASP A 266 33.93 44.52 6.98
N GLU A 267 34.06 45.57 6.16
CA GLU A 267 34.53 46.91 6.57
C GLU A 267 33.60 47.64 7.57
N ILE A 268 32.36 47.16 7.79
CA ILE A 268 31.46 47.72 8.81
C ILE A 268 31.71 47.09 10.20
N THR A 269 32.58 46.08 10.31
CA THR A 269 33.00 45.53 11.61
C THR A 269 34.07 46.36 12.33
N GLY A 270 34.63 47.37 11.66
CA GLY A 270 35.41 48.40 12.33
C GLY A 270 34.48 49.46 12.91
N TRP A 271 34.83 50.01 14.06
CA TRP A 271 34.19 51.12 14.78
C TRP A 271 34.06 52.44 13.97
N ARG A 272 34.20 52.39 12.64
CA ARG A 272 34.10 53.50 11.69
C ARG A 272 32.67 54.04 11.57
N TRP A 273 31.62 53.22 11.73
CA TRP A 273 30.24 53.72 11.66
C TRP A 273 29.93 54.70 12.82
N PHE A 274 30.43 54.42 14.02
CA PHE A 274 30.33 55.34 15.17
C PHE A 274 31.19 56.60 14.98
N MET A 275 32.37 56.49 14.36
CA MET A 275 33.24 57.66 14.11
C MET A 275 32.80 58.55 12.94
N SER A 276 31.95 58.05 12.04
CA SER A 276 31.42 58.81 10.89
C SER A 276 30.10 59.55 11.20
N CYS A 277 29.49 59.31 12.37
CA CYS A 277 28.35 60.10 12.83
C CYS A 277 28.85 61.48 13.30
N VAL A 278 28.60 62.52 12.51
CA VAL A 278 28.94 63.94 12.79
C VAL A 278 28.44 64.40 14.18
N TRP A 279 27.35 63.80 14.67
CA TRP A 279 26.78 64.09 15.98
C TRP A 279 27.59 63.49 17.15
N CYS A 280 28.13 62.27 16.99
CA CYS A 280 28.99 61.64 17.99
C CYS A 280 30.38 62.27 18.04
N GLN A 281 30.89 62.75 16.90
CA GLN A 281 32.20 63.39 16.77
C GLN A 281 32.30 64.75 17.50
N LYS A 282 31.19 65.48 17.62
CA LYS A 282 31.13 66.76 18.34
C LYS A 282 31.10 66.59 19.87
N ARG A 283 30.59 65.46 20.37
CA ARG A 283 30.48 65.19 21.83
C ARG A 283 31.82 64.78 22.46
N TRP A 284 32.75 64.27 21.68
CA TRP A 284 34.06 63.80 22.15
C TRP A 284 35.17 64.86 22.13
N LYS A 285 34.93 66.02 21.52
CA LYS A 285 35.91 67.12 21.43
C LYS A 285 35.68 68.23 22.47
N SER A 286 34.85 67.98 23.48
CA SER A 286 34.40 68.99 24.45
C SER A 286 34.72 68.65 25.90
N GLU A 287 35.78 67.88 26.15
CA GLU A 287 36.43 67.73 27.47
C GLU A 287 37.93 68.02 27.32
#